data_AF-A0A7Y2KGZ3-F1
#
_entry.id   AF-A0A7Y2KGZ3-F1
#
_cell.length_a   1.000
_cell.length_b   1.000
_cell.length_c   1.000
_cell.angle_alpha   90.00
_cell.angle_beta   90.00
_cell.angle_gamma   90.00
#
_symmetry.space_group_name_H-M   'P 1'
#
loop_
_entity.id
_entity.type
_entity.pdbx_description
1 polymer ?
#
loop_
_entity_poly.entity_id
_entity_poly.type
_entity_poly.pdbx_seq_one_letter_code
_entity_poly.pdbx_strand_id
1 'polypeptide(L)'
;MTSSRSWRDALDAAAEGRATVEDGTLLLREAPLFDLGRAADVVRGRLHPDGVVTYIVDRNINYTNVCSCQCTFCAFFREKGAPGAYVLSDAELSQKIGETLDAGGTQILLQGGLHPD
;
A
#
# COMPACT_ATOMS: atom_id res chain seq x y z
N MET A 1 26.72 -19.28 26.19
CA MET A 1 26.56 -17.95 25.56
C MET A 1 25.95 -18.19 24.20
N THR A 2 24.63 -18.12 24.09
CA THR A 2 23.94 -18.16 22.80
C THR A 2 24.32 -16.89 22.06
N SER A 3 25.08 -17.01 20.97
CA SER A 3 25.40 -15.88 20.10
C SER A 3 24.10 -15.22 19.68
N SER A 4 23.88 -13.96 20.04
CA SER A 4 22.74 -13.20 19.54
C SER A 4 22.87 -13.16 18.02
N ARG A 5 21.83 -13.62 17.32
CA ARG A 5 21.77 -13.56 15.86
C ARG A 5 21.99 -12.12 15.41
N SER A 6 22.88 -11.89 14.46
CA SER A 6 23.19 -10.55 13.96
C SER A 6 22.21 -10.13 12.87
N TRP A 7 22.10 -8.81 12.61
CA TRP A 7 21.30 -8.32 11.49
C TRP A 7 21.81 -8.86 10.14
N ARG A 8 23.09 -9.23 10.02
CA ARG A 8 23.65 -9.86 8.81
C ARG A 8 23.07 -11.27 8.60
N ASP A 9 23.00 -12.07 9.67
CA ASP A 9 22.39 -13.41 9.60
C ASP A 9 20.89 -13.35 9.31
N ALA A 10 20.22 -12.29 9.76
CA ALA A 10 18.81 -12.01 9.43
C ALA A 10 18.66 -11.58 7.97
N LEU A 11 19.61 -10.78 7.44
CA LEU A 11 19.60 -10.30 6.06
C LEU A 11 19.81 -11.45 5.07
N ASP A 12 20.75 -12.35 5.36
CA ASP A 12 21.01 -13.54 4.54
C ASP A 12 19.79 -14.47 4.52
N ALA A 13 19.18 -14.71 5.69
CA ALA A 13 17.95 -15.49 5.75
C ALA A 13 16.79 -14.83 4.99
N ALA A 14 16.64 -13.50 5.06
CA ALA A 14 15.64 -12.76 4.30
C ALA A 14 15.87 -12.89 2.79
N ALA A 15 17.12 -12.77 2.34
CA ALA A 15 17.48 -12.93 0.95
C ALA A 15 17.15 -14.33 0.41
N GLU A 16 17.18 -15.36 1.26
CA GLU A 16 16.84 -16.73 0.89
C GLU A 16 15.36 -17.09 1.09
N GLY A 17 14.52 -16.13 1.49
CA GLY A 17 13.09 -16.37 1.78
C GLY A 17 12.85 -17.19 3.05
N ARG A 18 13.81 -17.21 3.99
CA ARG A 18 13.77 -17.96 5.25
C ARG A 18 13.70 -17.06 6.49
N ALA A 19 13.45 -15.76 6.33
CA ALA A 19 13.36 -14.83 7.46
C ALA A 19 12.16 -15.13 8.35
N THR A 20 12.34 -14.94 9.65
CA THR A 20 11.26 -14.95 10.64
C THR A 20 10.76 -13.54 10.95
N VAL A 21 9.72 -13.42 11.77
CA VAL A 21 9.22 -12.12 12.27
C VAL A 21 10.28 -11.40 13.12
N GLU A 22 11.05 -12.16 13.89
CA GLU A 22 12.16 -11.65 14.71
C GLU A 22 13.29 -11.11 13.82
N ASP A 23 13.60 -11.80 12.72
CA ASP A 23 14.56 -11.31 11.72
C ASP A 23 14.10 -9.96 11.14
N GLY A 24 12.81 -9.84 10.78
CA GLY A 24 12.24 -8.58 10.31
C GLY A 24 12.37 -7.44 11.33
N THR A 25 12.12 -7.73 12.61
CA THR A 25 12.26 -6.74 13.69
C THR A 25 13.72 -6.31 13.88
N LEU A 26 14.65 -7.26 13.80
CA LEU A 26 16.08 -6.99 13.92
C LEU A 26 16.58 -6.12 12.75
N LEU A 27 16.18 -6.47 11.53
CA LEU A 27 16.49 -5.71 10.32
C LEU A 27 15.96 -4.27 10.39
N LEU A 28 14.72 -4.07 10.84
CA LEU A 28 14.13 -2.74 10.98
C LEU A 28 14.89 -1.85 11.96
N ARG A 29 15.46 -2.43 13.03
CA ARG A 29 16.11 -1.68 14.11
C ARG A 29 17.59 -1.41 13.85
N GLU A 30 18.29 -2.38 13.26
CA GLU A 30 19.76 -2.42 13.30
C GLU A 30 20.43 -2.41 11.94
N ALA A 31 19.76 -2.87 10.87
CA ALA A 31 20.43 -3.00 9.58
C ALA A 31 20.61 -1.62 8.92
N PRO A 32 21.82 -1.31 8.39
CA PRO A 32 22.03 -0.08 7.64
C PRO A 32 21.14 -0.02 6.40
N LEU A 33 20.55 1.15 6.13
CA LEU A 33 19.60 1.35 5.03
C LEU A 33 20.14 0.89 3.68
N PHE A 34 21.42 1.17 3.37
CA PHE A 34 22.01 0.79 2.11
C PHE A 34 22.28 -0.72 1.99
N ASP A 35 22.56 -1.42 3.09
CA ASP A 35 22.68 -2.88 3.10
C ASP A 35 21.32 -3.52 2.86
N LEU A 36 20.26 -3.03 3.53
CA LEU A 36 18.88 -3.45 3.30
C LEU A 36 18.45 -3.21 1.84
N GLY A 37 18.70 -2.00 1.32
CA GLY A 37 18.33 -1.64 -0.04
C GLY A 37 19.02 -2.52 -1.09
N ARG A 38 20.31 -2.80 -0.92
CA ARG A 38 21.04 -3.71 -1.82
C ARG A 38 20.49 -5.13 -1.77
N ALA A 39 20.24 -5.67 -0.57
CA ALA A 39 19.68 -7.01 -0.44
C ALA A 39 18.27 -7.11 -1.06
N ALA A 40 17.43 -6.10 -0.82
CA ALA A 40 16.10 -6.01 -1.43
C ALA A 40 16.18 -5.93 -2.96
N ASP A 41 17.13 -5.19 -3.51
CA ASP A 41 17.34 -5.09 -4.96
C ASP A 41 17.78 -6.43 -5.58
N VAL A 42 18.65 -7.18 -4.89
CA VAL A 42 19.02 -8.54 -5.31
C VAL A 42 17.81 -9.48 -5.32
N VAL A 43 16.97 -9.44 -4.28
CA VAL A 43 15.71 -10.21 -4.24
C VAL A 43 14.80 -9.80 -5.39
N ARG A 44 14.61 -8.50 -5.62
CA ARG A 44 13.83 -7.95 -6.72
C ARG A 44 14.32 -8.45 -8.07
N GLY A 45 15.64 -8.45 -8.30
CA GLY A 45 16.25 -8.95 -9.53
C GLY A 45 16.03 -10.45 -9.76
N ARG A 46 16.00 -11.26 -8.69
CA ARG A 46 15.66 -12.69 -8.81
C ARG A 46 14.19 -12.92 -9.16
N LEU A 47 13.29 -12.13 -8.58
CA LEU A 47 11.84 -12.23 -8.84
C LEU A 47 11.43 -11.64 -10.20
N HIS A 48 12.18 -10.65 -10.69
CA HIS A 48 11.91 -9.92 -11.92
C HIS A 48 13.18 -9.82 -12.79
N PRO A 49 13.64 -10.95 -13.38
CA PRO A 49 14.93 -11.03 -14.07
C PRO A 49 15.03 -10.16 -15.32
N ASP A 50 13.90 -9.88 -15.99
CA ASP A 50 13.85 -9.04 -17.19
C ASP A 50 14.04 -7.55 -16.89
N GLY A 51 14.03 -7.16 -15.60
CA GLY A 51 14.19 -5.76 -15.18
C GLY A 51 13.05 -4.83 -15.63
N VAL A 52 11.94 -5.39 -16.13
CA VAL A 52 10.79 -4.62 -16.61
C VAL A 52 10.04 -4.02 -15.43
N VAL A 53 9.97 -2.69 -15.39
CA VAL A 53 9.15 -1.95 -14.44
C VAL A 53 7.83 -1.62 -15.11
N THR A 54 6.73 -2.16 -14.57
CA THR A 54 5.38 -1.94 -15.09
C THR A 54 4.69 -0.80 -14.36
N TYR A 55 3.71 -0.18 -15.02
CA TYR A 55 2.79 0.76 -14.42
C TYR A 55 1.39 0.53 -14.99
N ILE A 56 0.38 1.01 -14.27
CA ILE A 56 -0.98 1.13 -14.78
C ILE A 56 -1.44 2.58 -14.63
N VAL A 57 -2.32 3.02 -15.52
CA VAL A 57 -3.09 4.25 -15.31
C VAL A 57 -4.35 3.84 -14.56
N ASP A 58 -4.45 4.24 -13.30
CA ASP A 58 -5.60 3.99 -12.45
C ASP A 58 -6.20 5.30 -11.94
N ARG A 59 -7.43 5.19 -11.42
CA ARG A 59 -8.05 6.27 -10.66
C ARG A 59 -8.59 5.75 -9.34
N ASN A 60 -8.19 6.42 -8.26
CA ASN A 60 -8.88 6.32 -6.99
C ASN A 60 -10.19 7.10 -7.05
N ILE A 61 -11.32 6.41 -6.93
CA ILE A 61 -12.62 7.04 -6.80
C ILE A 61 -13.06 6.88 -5.35
N ASN A 62 -13.01 7.99 -4.62
CA ASN A 62 -13.59 8.05 -3.29
C ASN A 62 -15.10 8.22 -3.40
N TYR A 63 -15.88 7.14 -3.28
CA TYR A 63 -17.33 7.19 -3.47
C TYR A 63 -18.06 7.87 -2.31
N THR A 64 -17.48 7.87 -1.12
CA THR A 64 -17.99 8.61 0.04
C THR A 64 -16.89 8.83 1.05
N ASN A 65 -16.99 9.91 1.81
CA ASN A 65 -16.20 10.14 3.02
C ASN A 65 -17.00 9.92 4.32
N VAL A 66 -18.28 9.51 4.23
CA VAL A 66 -19.10 9.12 5.37
C VAL A 66 -18.65 7.76 5.87
N CYS A 67 -18.29 7.65 7.15
CA CYS A 67 -17.74 6.41 7.70
C CYS A 67 -18.20 6.16 9.14
N SER A 68 -18.62 4.95 9.47
CA SER A 68 -19.00 4.57 10.84
C SER A 68 -17.80 4.26 11.76
N CYS A 69 -16.61 4.04 11.20
CA CYS A 69 -15.45 3.54 11.97
C CYS A 69 -14.72 4.62 12.79
N GLN A 70 -14.71 5.88 12.32
CA GLN A 70 -14.12 7.03 13.03
C GLN A 70 -12.66 6.84 13.48
N CYS A 71 -11.81 6.27 12.62
CA CYS A 71 -10.39 6.05 12.95
C CYS A 71 -9.68 7.36 13.36
N THR A 72 -8.94 7.33 14.47
CA THR A 72 -8.27 8.52 15.05
C THR A 72 -7.20 9.13 14.16
N PHE A 73 -6.63 8.34 13.24
CA PHE A 73 -5.62 8.77 12.28
C PHE A 73 -6.20 9.18 10.91
N CYS A 74 -7.51 9.01 10.69
CA CYS A 74 -8.12 9.21 9.38
C CYS A 74 -8.63 10.66 9.24
N ALA A 75 -7.94 11.46 8.44
CA ALA A 75 -8.37 12.82 8.12
C ALA A 75 -9.56 12.88 7.15
N PHE A 76 -9.85 11.78 6.47
CA PHE A 76 -10.86 11.70 5.41
C PHE A 76 -12.29 11.58 5.97
N PHE A 77 -12.46 10.93 7.11
CA PHE A 77 -13.78 10.65 7.70
C PHE A 77 -14.61 11.92 7.96
N ARG A 78 -15.91 11.81 7.67
CA ARG A 78 -16.97 12.72 8.13
C ARG A 78 -18.14 11.94 8.69
N GLU A 79 -18.79 12.48 9.72
CA GLU A 79 -20.09 11.97 10.18
C GLU A 79 -21.17 12.21 9.13
N LYS A 80 -22.23 11.39 9.14
CA LYS A 80 -23.37 11.58 8.24
C LYS A 80 -24.01 12.94 8.51
N GLY A 81 -24.09 13.79 7.48
CA GLY A 81 -24.63 15.15 7.57
C GLY A 81 -23.65 16.22 8.05
N ALA A 82 -22.41 15.86 8.38
CA ALA A 82 -21.38 16.85 8.71
C ALA A 82 -21.04 17.72 7.49
N PRO A 83 -20.54 18.96 7.69
CA PRO A 83 -20.08 19.79 6.59
C PRO A 83 -19.02 19.08 5.73
N GLY A 84 -19.27 19.02 4.42
CA GLY A 84 -18.39 18.34 3.47
C GLY A 84 -18.50 16.81 3.46
N ALA A 85 -19.48 16.23 4.17
CA ALA A 85 -19.88 14.84 3.96
C ALA A 85 -20.52 14.68 2.57
N TYR A 86 -20.18 13.60 1.86
CA TYR A 86 -20.75 13.31 0.54
C TYR A 86 -20.86 11.81 0.29
N VAL A 87 -21.79 11.46 -0.60
CA VAL A 87 -21.87 10.16 -1.27
C VAL A 87 -22.04 10.49 -2.75
N LEU A 88 -21.15 9.97 -3.59
CA LEU A 88 -21.24 10.15 -5.03
C LEU A 88 -22.46 9.41 -5.55
N SER A 89 -23.19 10.05 -6.46
CA SER A 89 -24.22 9.39 -7.26
C SER A 89 -23.61 8.45 -8.30
N ASP A 90 -24.40 7.50 -8.78
CA ASP A 90 -24.00 6.61 -9.88
C ASP A 90 -23.61 7.38 -11.15
N ALA A 91 -24.23 8.54 -11.40
CA ALA A 91 -23.90 9.41 -12.52
C ALA A 91 -22.50 10.03 -12.34
N GLU A 92 -22.17 10.53 -11.15
CA GLU A 92 -20.83 11.06 -10.84
C GLU A 92 -19.77 9.96 -10.88
N LEU A 93 -20.08 8.76 -10.39
CA LEU A 93 -19.21 7.58 -10.51
C LEU A 93 -18.95 7.24 -11.97
N SER A 94 -20.01 7.13 -12.78
CA SER A 94 -19.93 6.81 -14.21
C SER A 94 -19.11 7.84 -14.98
N GLN A 95 -19.31 9.13 -14.69
CA GLN A 95 -18.51 10.20 -15.27
C GLN A 95 -17.02 10.03 -14.94
N LYS A 96 -16.70 9.77 -13.66
CA LYS A 96 -15.31 9.58 -13.24
C LYS A 96 -14.65 8.36 -13.86
N ILE A 97 -15.42 7.29 -14.09
CA ILE A 97 -14.96 6.10 -14.83
C ILE A 97 -14.69 6.46 -16.29
N GLY A 98 -15.60 7.19 -16.95
CA GLY A 98 -15.42 7.70 -18.30
C GLY A 98 -14.15 8.54 -18.46
N GLU A 99 -13.95 9.51 -17.56
CA GLU A 99 -12.73 10.33 -17.51
C GLU A 99 -11.45 9.46 -17.35
N THR A 100 -11.54 8.34 -16.65
CA THR A 100 -10.39 7.42 -16.49
C THR A 100 -10.10 6.67 -17.77
N LEU A 101 -11.14 6.19 -18.46
CA LEU A 101 -11.02 5.53 -19.77
C LEU A 101 -10.45 6.50 -20.82
N ASP A 102 -10.93 7.75 -20.83
CA ASP A 102 -10.44 8.79 -21.73
C ASP A 102 -8.95 9.10 -21.51
N ALA A 103 -8.47 8.94 -20.27
CA ALA A 103 -7.05 9.07 -19.92
C ALA A 103 -6.21 7.80 -20.23
N GLY A 104 -6.81 6.77 -20.84
CA GLY A 104 -6.16 5.48 -21.11
C GLY A 104 -6.03 4.58 -19.89
N GLY A 105 -6.77 4.86 -18.83
CA GLY A 105 -6.80 4.06 -17.61
C GLY A 105 -7.54 2.75 -17.77
N THR A 106 -7.04 1.71 -17.09
CA THR A 106 -7.58 0.35 -17.18
C THR A 106 -8.03 -0.20 -15.83
N GLN A 107 -7.91 0.58 -14.76
CA GLN A 107 -8.29 0.16 -13.41
C GLN A 107 -8.96 1.30 -12.65
N ILE A 108 -9.99 0.93 -11.90
CA ILE A 108 -10.64 1.80 -10.91
C ILE A 108 -10.39 1.21 -9.53
N LEU A 109 -9.89 2.04 -8.62
CA LEU A 109 -9.82 1.73 -7.21
C LEU A 109 -10.96 2.47 -6.51
N LEU A 110 -12.04 1.75 -6.25
CA LEU A 110 -13.20 2.30 -5.55
C LEU A 110 -12.96 2.20 -4.04
N GLN A 111 -12.80 3.35 -3.39
CA GLN A 111 -12.53 3.45 -1.96
C GLN A 111 -13.49 4.43 -1.30
N GLY A 112 -13.66 4.34 0.01
CA GLY A 112 -14.53 5.25 0.72
C GLY A 112 -14.59 4.94 2.19
N GLY A 113 -15.39 5.72 2.91
CA GLY A 113 -15.78 5.38 4.26
C GLY A 113 -16.66 4.13 4.32
N LEU A 114 -16.71 3.46 5.47
CA LEU A 114 -17.70 2.43 5.75
C LEU A 114 -19.07 3.11 5.92
N HIS A 115 -19.74 3.34 4.79
CA HIS A 115 -21.07 3.94 4.77
C HIS A 115 -22.07 3.06 5.51
N PRO A 116 -22.91 3.61 6.42
CA PRO A 116 -23.81 2.80 7.24
C PRO A 116 -25.09 2.32 6.52
N ASP A 117 -25.42 2.90 5.38
CA ASP A 117 -26.56 2.56 4.51
C ASP A 117 -26.08 2.05 3.13
#